data_AF-A0A970G0E4-F1
#
_entry.id   AF-A0A970G0E4-F1
#
_cell.length_a   1.000
_cell.length_b   1.000
_cell.length_c   1.000
_cell.angle_alpha   90.00
_cell.angle_beta   90.00
_cell.angle_gamma   90.00
#
_symmetry.space_group_name_H-M   'P 1'
#
loop_
_entity.id
_entity.type
_entity.pdbx_description
1 polymer ?
#
loop_
_entity_poly.entity_id
_entity_poly.type
_entity_poly.pdbx_seq_one_letter_code
_entity_poly.pdbx_strand_id
1 'polypeptide(L)'
;TVTGILHALLILGLNEVKKWISLIIFNQMKTNKPHELIRAALIRGLFMEKVAIFQRRRKQRDEYFLVGLFSLAEAIMDAPIENILQETHLTEEITEPLITGKGIKAELVRVIHHIERAQWEEAEAAAKRANLTLSRAAQFYIEAMTDANKVLR
;
A
#
# COMPACT_ATOMS: atom_id res chain seq x y z
N THR A 1 6.15 -0.61 19.45
CA THR A 1 7.05 -1.72 19.03
C THR A 1 6.60 -2.19 17.65
N VAL A 2 7.49 -2.77 16.85
CA VAL A 2 7.12 -3.38 15.54
C VAL A 2 5.97 -4.38 15.70
N THR A 3 5.96 -5.10 16.82
CA THR A 3 4.87 -5.99 17.24
C THR A 3 3.52 -5.29 17.34
N GLY A 4 3.44 -4.06 17.86
CA GLY A 4 2.18 -3.32 18.01
C GLY A 4 1.58 -2.88 16.66
N ILE A 5 2.41 -2.39 15.74
CA ILE A 5 1.99 -2.06 14.36
C ILE A 5 1.44 -3.29 13.64
N LEU A 6 2.21 -4.38 13.69
CA LEU A 6 1.84 -5.61 13.01
C LEU A 6 0.57 -6.21 13.66
N HIS A 7 0.44 -6.12 14.98
CA HIS A 7 -0.76 -6.53 15.69
C HIS A 7 -2.00 -5.73 15.27
N ALA A 8 -1.89 -4.40 15.14
CA ALA A 8 -2.99 -3.55 14.70
C ALA A 8 -3.45 -3.89 13.27
N LEU A 9 -2.52 -4.22 12.38
CA LEU A 9 -2.84 -4.68 11.03
C LEU A 9 -3.49 -6.08 11.01
N LEU A 10 -3.12 -6.99 11.93
CA LEU A 10 -3.77 -8.30 12.06
C LEU A 10 -5.25 -8.19 12.46
N ILE A 11 -5.61 -7.16 13.23
CA ILE A 11 -6.99 -6.89 13.67
C ILE A 11 -7.89 -6.48 12.48
N LEU A 12 -7.33 -5.93 11.39
CA LEU A 12 -8.09 -5.48 10.21
C LEU A 12 -8.73 -6.62 9.38
N GLY A 13 -8.55 -7.88 9.77
CA GLY A 13 -9.44 -8.98 9.36
C GLY A 13 -9.26 -9.53 7.94
N LEU A 14 -8.35 -8.98 7.14
CA LEU A 14 -8.00 -9.54 5.83
C LEU A 14 -7.00 -10.70 6.02
N ASN A 15 -7.42 -11.94 5.74
CA ASN A 15 -6.58 -13.14 5.92
C ASN A 15 -5.23 -13.04 5.18
N GLU A 16 -5.22 -12.41 4.00
CA GLU A 16 -3.98 -12.19 3.23
C GLU A 16 -3.04 -11.17 3.88
N VAL A 17 -3.59 -10.14 4.55
CA VAL A 17 -2.79 -9.20 5.36
C VAL A 17 -2.13 -9.94 6.52
N LYS A 18 -2.83 -10.89 7.15
CA LYS A 18 -2.26 -11.72 8.22
C LYS A 18 -1.13 -12.61 7.72
N LYS A 19 -1.28 -13.22 6.54
CA LYS A 19 -0.24 -14.05 5.93
C LYS A 19 0.99 -13.19 5.59
N TRP A 20 0.79 -12.05 4.96
CA TRP A 20 1.86 -11.10 4.62
C TRP A 20 2.61 -10.57 5.85
N ILE A 21 1.88 -10.19 6.90
CA ILE A 21 2.49 -9.77 8.17
C ILE A 21 3.30 -10.89 8.80
N SER A 22 2.80 -12.12 8.76
CA SER A 22 3.53 -13.29 9.25
C SER A 22 4.86 -13.47 8.50
N LEU A 23 4.85 -13.27 7.17
CA LEU A 23 6.07 -13.29 6.35
C LEU A 23 7.05 -12.17 6.75
N ILE A 24 6.54 -10.96 7.02
CA ILE A 24 7.36 -9.84 7.50
C ILE A 24 8.00 -10.16 8.85
N ILE A 25 7.23 -10.67 9.82
CA ILE A 25 7.74 -11.02 11.15
C ILE A 25 8.83 -12.08 11.02
N PHE A 26 8.62 -13.10 10.19
CA PHE A 26 9.59 -14.15 9.95
C PHE A 26 10.89 -13.59 9.33
N ASN A 27 10.79 -12.67 8.38
CA ASN A 27 11.94 -12.08 7.71
C ASN A 27 12.68 -11.03 8.57
N GLN A 28 11.98 -10.35 9.48
CA GLN A 28 12.58 -9.41 10.43
C GLN A 28 13.54 -10.06 11.43
N MET A 29 13.41 -11.37 11.68
CA MET A 29 14.43 -12.10 12.44
C MET A 29 15.80 -12.10 11.75
N LYS A 30 15.88 -11.67 10.48
CA LYS A 30 17.11 -11.62 9.68
C LYS A 30 17.62 -10.20 9.37
N THR A 31 16.82 -9.15 9.55
CA THR A 31 17.20 -7.78 9.13
C THR A 31 16.66 -6.65 10.04
N ASN A 32 17.40 -5.55 10.12
CA ASN A 32 17.07 -4.35 10.94
C ASN A 32 16.15 -3.34 10.19
N LYS A 33 15.49 -3.75 9.09
CA LYS A 33 14.70 -2.85 8.23
C LYS A 33 13.31 -2.60 8.86
N PRO A 34 12.90 -1.33 9.07
CA PRO A 34 12.29 -0.96 10.35
C PRO A 34 10.84 -0.45 10.20
N HIS A 35 10.12 -0.45 11.32
CA HIS A 35 8.81 0.16 11.63
C HIS A 35 8.24 1.20 10.63
N GLU A 36 9.08 2.11 10.13
CA GLU A 36 8.77 3.12 9.12
C GLU A 36 8.24 2.57 7.79
N LEU A 37 8.84 1.49 7.25
CA LEU A 37 8.40 0.92 5.98
C LEU A 37 7.03 0.25 6.09
N ILE A 38 6.75 -0.41 7.22
CA ILE A 38 5.43 -1.00 7.48
C ILE A 38 4.38 0.10 7.65
N ARG A 39 4.74 1.19 8.35
CA ARG A 39 3.85 2.36 8.46
C ARG A 39 3.58 2.95 7.07
N ALA A 40 4.60 3.14 6.24
CA ALA A 40 4.44 3.63 4.86
C ALA A 40 3.54 2.70 4.03
N ALA A 41 3.69 1.38 4.16
CA ALA A 41 2.84 0.41 3.48
C ALA A 41 1.36 0.57 3.90
N LEU A 42 1.10 0.69 5.20
CA LEU A 42 -0.25 0.95 5.71
C LEU A 42 -0.82 2.27 5.16
N ILE A 43 -0.02 3.34 5.14
CA ILE A 43 -0.44 4.63 4.58
C ILE A 43 -0.82 4.47 3.11
N ARG A 44 -0.02 3.76 2.32
CA ARG A 44 -0.32 3.50 0.91
C ARG A 44 -1.60 2.68 0.73
N GLY A 45 -1.83 1.67 1.58
CA GLY A 45 -3.09 0.91 1.59
C GLY A 45 -4.30 1.80 1.86
N LEU A 46 -4.26 2.59 2.94
CA LEU A 46 -5.35 3.49 3.30
C LEU A 46 -5.60 4.58 2.25
N PHE A 47 -4.54 5.12 1.65
CA PHE A 47 -4.64 6.05 0.53
C PHE A 47 -5.40 5.43 -0.65
N MET A 48 -5.00 4.23 -1.05
CA MET A 48 -5.63 3.51 -2.16
C MET A 48 -7.11 3.20 -1.86
N GLU A 49 -7.44 2.79 -0.63
CA GLU A 49 -8.83 2.55 -0.20
C GLU A 49 -9.69 3.82 -0.35
N LYS A 50 -9.18 4.98 0.09
CA LYS A 50 -9.87 6.28 -0.02
C LYS A 50 -10.10 6.66 -1.48
N VAL A 51 -9.09 6.46 -2.34
CA VAL A 51 -9.24 6.69 -3.78
C VAL A 51 -10.32 5.78 -4.38
N ALA A 52 -10.37 4.50 -4.01
CA ALA A 52 -11.38 3.58 -4.50
C ALA A 52 -12.80 4.06 -4.16
N ILE A 53 -13.01 4.54 -2.93
CA ILE A 53 -14.29 5.10 -2.50
C ILE A 53 -14.65 6.34 -3.32
N PHE A 54 -13.69 7.25 -3.51
CA PHE A 54 -13.87 8.47 -4.30
C PHE A 54 -14.23 8.17 -5.77
N GLN A 55 -13.58 7.19 -6.39
CA GLN A 55 -13.82 6.76 -7.77
C GLN A 55 -15.07 5.88 -7.94
N ARG A 56 -15.96 5.82 -6.92
CA ARG A 56 -17.18 4.98 -6.92
C ARG A 56 -16.89 3.48 -7.07
N ARG A 57 -15.69 3.03 -6.70
CA ARG A 57 -15.24 1.63 -6.69
C ARG A 57 -15.23 1.03 -5.29
N ARG A 58 -16.17 1.43 -4.43
CA ARG A 58 -16.26 0.97 -3.02
C ARG A 58 -16.23 -0.56 -2.87
N LYS A 59 -16.81 -1.30 -3.81
CA LYS A 59 -16.80 -2.78 -3.81
C LYS A 59 -15.38 -3.37 -3.97
N GLN A 60 -14.46 -2.62 -4.56
CA GLN A 60 -13.06 -3.01 -4.80
C GLN A 60 -12.11 -2.36 -3.78
N ARG A 61 -12.63 -1.72 -2.72
CA ARG A 61 -11.78 -0.94 -1.80
C ARG A 61 -10.69 -1.80 -1.15
N ASP A 62 -11.00 -3.06 -0.83
CA ASP A 62 -10.08 -3.98 -0.18
C ASP A 62 -8.97 -4.40 -1.15
N GLU A 63 -9.29 -4.58 -2.44
CA GLU A 63 -8.28 -4.81 -3.50
C GLU A 63 -7.34 -3.62 -3.63
N TYR A 64 -7.88 -2.39 -3.63
CA TYR A 64 -7.08 -1.17 -3.69
C TYR A 64 -6.18 -1.05 -2.47
N PHE A 65 -6.73 -1.28 -1.27
CA PHE A 65 -5.97 -1.31 -0.03
C PHE A 65 -4.79 -2.29 -0.11
N LEU A 66 -5.04 -3.51 -0.60
CA LEU A 66 -4.01 -4.54 -0.74
C LEU A 66 -2.94 -4.13 -1.77
N VAL A 67 -3.31 -3.57 -2.92
CA VAL A 67 -2.32 -3.05 -3.87
C VAL A 67 -1.45 -1.96 -3.23
N GLY A 68 -2.04 -1.03 -2.48
CA GLY A 68 -1.28 0.00 -1.77
C GLY A 68 -0.31 -0.59 -0.75
N LEU A 69 -0.80 -1.53 0.08
CA LEU A 69 -0.02 -2.19 1.13
C LEU A 69 1.17 -2.97 0.56
N PHE A 70 0.94 -3.77 -0.48
CA PHE A 70 1.97 -4.61 -1.08
C PHE A 70 2.92 -3.85 -2.02
N SER A 71 2.63 -2.60 -2.38
CA SER A 71 3.53 -1.76 -3.20
C SER A 71 4.89 -1.45 -2.56
N LEU A 72 5.08 -1.79 -1.28
CA LEU A 72 6.36 -1.70 -0.57
C LEU A 72 6.91 -3.08 -0.16
N ALA A 73 6.28 -4.17 -0.60
CA ALA A 73 6.65 -5.50 -0.14
C ALA A 73 8.09 -5.89 -0.54
N GLU A 74 8.54 -5.53 -1.75
CA GLU A 74 9.94 -5.77 -2.16
C GLU A 74 10.93 -5.06 -1.23
N ALA A 75 10.68 -3.79 -0.92
CA ALA A 75 11.54 -3.00 -0.05
C ALA A 75 11.57 -3.55 1.39
N ILE A 76 10.45 -4.11 1.86
CA ILE A 76 10.32 -4.70 3.19
C ILE A 76 11.01 -6.07 3.24
N MET A 77 10.85 -6.90 2.20
CA MET A 77 11.28 -8.30 2.23
C MET A 77 12.62 -8.58 1.54
N ASP A 78 13.19 -7.59 0.85
CA ASP A 78 14.45 -7.73 0.12
C ASP A 78 14.41 -8.88 -0.91
N ALA A 79 13.25 -9.02 -1.57
CA ALA A 79 12.97 -10.06 -2.55
C ALA A 79 12.11 -9.49 -3.69
N PRO A 80 12.18 -10.06 -4.92
CA PRO A 80 11.33 -9.65 -6.03
C PRO A 80 9.82 -9.80 -5.72
N ILE A 81 9.00 -8.87 -6.21
CA ILE A 81 7.56 -8.83 -5.94
C ILE A 81 6.86 -10.11 -6.40
N GLU A 82 7.32 -10.71 -7.50
CA GLU A 82 6.78 -11.94 -8.05
C GLU A 82 6.92 -13.11 -7.05
N ASN A 83 8.12 -13.26 -6.46
CA ASN A 83 8.39 -14.31 -5.47
C ASN A 83 7.56 -14.08 -4.20
N ILE A 84 7.39 -12.82 -3.82
CA ILE A 84 6.58 -12.43 -2.66
C ILE A 84 5.11 -12.80 -2.87
N LEU A 85 4.57 -12.48 -4.05
CA LEU A 85 3.15 -12.67 -4.36
C LEU A 85 2.81 -14.14 -4.63
N GLN A 86 3.75 -14.95 -5.11
CA GLN A 86 3.58 -16.41 -5.25
C GLN A 86 3.20 -17.10 -3.93
N GLU A 87 3.70 -16.58 -2.81
CA GLU A 87 3.38 -17.08 -1.48
C GLU A 87 2.02 -16.57 -0.96
N THR A 88 1.26 -15.81 -1.74
CA THR A 88 -0.06 -15.25 -1.35
C THR A 88 -1.18 -15.83 -2.21
N HIS A 89 -2.41 -15.87 -1.69
CA HIS A 89 -3.59 -16.28 -2.48
C HIS A 89 -4.34 -15.08 -3.03
N LEU A 90 -3.61 -14.02 -3.38
CA LEU A 90 -4.18 -12.79 -3.91
C LEU A 90 -4.66 -13.00 -5.36
N THR A 91 -5.73 -12.30 -5.71
CA THR A 91 -6.30 -12.34 -7.06
C THR A 91 -5.42 -11.57 -8.05
N GLU A 92 -5.55 -11.88 -9.34
CA GLU A 92 -4.87 -11.16 -10.43
C GLU A 92 -5.15 -9.66 -10.39
N GLU A 93 -6.37 -9.27 -10.02
CA GLU A 93 -6.76 -7.87 -9.81
C GLU A 93 -5.87 -7.10 -8.81
N ILE A 94 -5.18 -7.81 -7.92
CA ILE A 94 -4.24 -7.24 -6.94
C ILE A 94 -2.80 -7.44 -7.41
N THR A 95 -2.45 -8.61 -7.94
CA THR A 95 -1.06 -8.95 -8.29
C THR A 95 -0.60 -8.32 -9.60
N GLU A 96 -1.45 -8.28 -10.64
CA GLU A 96 -1.11 -7.75 -11.97
C GLU A 96 -0.57 -6.30 -11.93
N PRO A 97 -1.22 -5.34 -11.23
CA PRO A 97 -0.70 -3.98 -11.15
C PRO A 97 0.67 -3.87 -10.47
N LEU A 98 0.94 -4.77 -9.51
CA LEU A 98 2.19 -4.80 -8.74
C LEU A 98 3.34 -5.39 -9.57
N ILE A 99 3.07 -6.44 -10.35
CA ILE A 99 4.07 -7.14 -11.17
C ILE A 99 4.35 -6.34 -12.46
N THR A 100 3.31 -5.93 -13.17
CA THR A 100 3.47 -5.32 -14.49
C THR A 100 3.73 -3.82 -14.44
N GLY A 101 3.40 -3.18 -13.31
CA GLY A 101 3.39 -1.72 -13.19
C GLY A 101 2.35 -1.04 -14.09
N LYS A 102 1.36 -1.77 -14.61
CA LYS A 102 0.35 -1.25 -15.55
C LYS A 102 -1.03 -1.12 -14.92
N GLY A 103 -1.88 -0.35 -15.61
CA GLY A 103 -3.27 -0.14 -15.22
C GLY A 103 -3.47 0.93 -14.14
N ILE A 104 -4.73 1.16 -13.81
CA ILE A 104 -5.16 2.28 -12.95
C ILE A 104 -4.60 2.18 -11.53
N LYS A 105 -4.59 0.96 -10.96
CA LYS A 105 -4.09 0.69 -9.61
C LYS A 105 -2.57 0.98 -9.54
N ALA A 106 -1.81 0.67 -10.59
CA ALA A 106 -0.38 0.99 -10.67
C ALA A 106 -0.10 2.49 -10.84
N GLU A 107 -0.92 3.21 -11.62
CA GLU A 107 -0.81 4.68 -11.70
C GLU A 107 -1.07 5.33 -10.33
N LEU A 108 -2.05 4.84 -9.57
CA LEU A 108 -2.30 5.35 -8.22
C LEU A 108 -1.16 5.06 -7.24
N VAL A 109 -0.51 3.90 -7.36
CA VAL A 109 0.75 3.61 -6.64
C VAL A 109 1.84 4.60 -7.02
N ARG A 110 1.98 4.95 -8.31
CA ARG A 110 2.92 6.00 -8.76
C ARG A 110 2.59 7.37 -8.17
N VAL A 111 1.32 7.75 -8.10
CA VAL A 111 0.89 9.02 -7.49
C VAL A 111 1.42 9.15 -6.07
N ILE A 112 1.12 8.17 -5.21
CA ILE A 112 1.57 8.23 -3.81
C ILE A 112 3.09 8.12 -3.69
N HIS A 113 3.74 7.31 -4.52
CA HIS A 113 5.20 7.23 -4.57
C HIS A 113 5.86 8.59 -4.86
N HIS A 114 5.33 9.34 -5.83
CA HIS A 114 5.85 10.66 -6.17
C HIS A 114 5.53 11.71 -5.10
N ILE A 115 4.34 11.67 -4.49
CA ILE A 115 3.97 12.53 -3.34
C ILE A 115 4.95 12.34 -2.18
N GLU A 116 5.24 11.09 -1.81
CA GLU A 116 6.18 10.74 -0.72
C GLU A 116 7.61 11.25 -0.98
N ARG A 117 7.97 11.49 -2.25
CA ARG A 117 9.30 11.95 -2.68
C ARG A 117 9.33 13.42 -3.07
N ALA A 118 8.23 14.15 -2.87
CA ALA A 118 8.06 15.55 -3.28
C ALA A 118 8.33 15.78 -4.80
N GLN A 119 8.03 14.79 -5.62
CA GLN A 119 8.15 14.83 -7.09
C GLN A 119 6.82 15.32 -7.69
N TRP A 120 6.57 16.63 -7.58
CA TRP A 120 5.23 17.19 -7.81
C TRP A 120 4.76 17.11 -9.27
N GLU A 121 5.66 17.31 -10.23
CA GLU A 121 5.34 17.25 -11.66
C GLU A 121 4.95 15.82 -12.07
N GLU A 122 5.71 14.83 -11.60
CA GLU A 122 5.46 13.41 -11.84
C GLU A 122 4.19 12.94 -11.11
N ALA A 123 3.96 13.43 -9.89
CA ALA A 123 2.73 13.16 -9.14
C ALA A 123 1.51 13.70 -9.88
N GLU A 124 1.57 14.92 -10.43
CA GLU A 124 0.49 15.51 -11.22
C GLU A 124 0.24 14.72 -12.51
N ALA A 125 1.30 14.35 -13.22
CA ALA A 125 1.19 13.56 -14.45
C ALA A 125 0.56 12.18 -14.18
N ALA A 126 0.98 11.49 -13.11
CA ALA A 126 0.39 10.22 -12.70
C ALA A 126 -1.07 10.37 -12.24
N ALA A 127 -1.38 11.43 -11.49
CA ALA A 127 -2.73 11.68 -11.00
C ALA A 127 -3.69 11.91 -12.17
N LYS A 128 -3.25 12.67 -13.19
CA LYS A 128 -4.01 12.89 -14.42
C LYS A 128 -4.31 11.56 -15.15
N ARG A 129 -3.30 10.69 -15.32
CA ARG A 129 -3.50 9.35 -15.90
C ARG A 129 -4.46 8.49 -15.07
N ALA A 130 -4.51 8.74 -13.77
CA ALA A 130 -5.40 8.04 -12.84
C ALA A 130 -6.80 8.67 -12.67
N ASN A 131 -7.16 9.68 -13.46
CA ASN A 131 -8.41 10.44 -13.30
C ASN A 131 -8.58 11.02 -11.88
N LEU A 132 -7.49 11.56 -11.33
CA LEU A 132 -7.42 12.19 -10.01
C LEU A 132 -6.70 13.53 -10.12
N THR A 133 -7.07 14.51 -9.31
CA THR A 133 -6.30 15.76 -9.20
C THR A 133 -5.21 15.60 -8.15
N LEU A 134 -4.06 16.28 -8.34
CA LEU A 134 -2.98 16.24 -7.34
C LEU A 134 -3.46 16.74 -5.97
N SER A 135 -4.27 17.81 -5.94
CA SER A 135 -4.86 18.33 -4.70
C SER A 135 -5.69 17.27 -3.96
N ARG A 136 -6.51 16.50 -4.67
CA ARG A 136 -7.31 15.44 -4.07
C ARG A 136 -6.43 14.25 -3.62
N ALA A 137 -5.40 13.91 -4.39
CA ALA A 137 -4.45 12.89 -3.99
C ALA A 137 -3.71 13.28 -2.69
N ALA A 138 -3.21 14.51 -2.61
CA ALA A 138 -2.55 15.03 -1.41
C ALA A 138 -3.49 15.02 -0.20
N GLN A 139 -4.76 15.40 -0.37
CA GLN A 139 -5.77 15.30 0.68
C GLN A 139 -5.90 13.85 1.20
N PHE A 140 -6.07 12.87 0.31
CA PHE A 140 -6.19 11.47 0.71
C PHE A 140 -4.92 10.93 1.38
N TYR A 141 -3.75 11.39 0.96
CA TYR A 141 -2.48 11.02 1.59
C TYR A 141 -2.41 11.53 3.04
N ILE A 142 -2.79 12.79 3.28
CA ILE A 142 -2.82 13.38 4.63
C ILE A 142 -3.83 12.66 5.53
N GLU A 143 -5.02 12.35 5.01
CA GLU A 143 -6.01 11.58 5.75
C GLU A 143 -5.50 10.17 6.06
N ALA A 144 -4.85 9.50 5.10
CA ALA A 144 -4.28 8.17 5.29
C ALA A 144 -3.17 8.16 6.35
N MET A 145 -2.30 9.17 6.38
CA MET A 145 -1.32 9.35 7.47
C MET A 145 -1.99 9.50 8.83
N THR A 146 -3.06 10.29 8.89
CA THR A 146 -3.82 10.52 10.13
C THR A 146 -4.47 9.24 10.63
N ASP A 147 -5.08 8.46 9.73
CA ASP A 147 -5.74 7.21 10.07
C ASP A 147 -4.73 6.11 10.44
N ALA A 148 -3.61 6.01 9.72
CA ALA A 148 -2.50 5.13 10.09
C ALA A 148 -2.01 5.45 11.51
N ASN A 149 -1.77 6.72 11.85
CA ASN A 149 -1.32 7.09 13.20
C ASN A 149 -2.30 6.69 14.32
N LYS A 150 -3.62 6.63 14.05
CA LYS A 150 -4.60 6.14 15.03
C LYS A 150 -4.51 4.63 15.22
N VAL A 151 -4.24 3.89 14.13
CA VAL A 151 -4.08 2.42 14.16
C VAL A 151 -2.80 2.01 14.89
N LEU A 152 -1.76 2.85 14.83
CA LEU A 152 -0.43 2.55 15.36
C LEU A 152 -0.18 3.09 16.79
N ARG A 153 -1.16 3.78 17.38
CA ARG A 153 -1.18 4.20 18.78
C ARG A 153 -1.78 3.13 19.66
#